data_AF-A0A7T0DTM1-F1
#
_entry.id   AF-A0A7T0DTM1-F1
#
_cell.length_a   1.000
_cell.length_b   1.000
_cell.length_c   1.000
_cell.angle_alpha   90.00
_cell.angle_beta   90.00
_cell.angle_gamma   90.00
#
_symmetry.space_group_name_H-M   'P 1'
#
loop_
_entity.id
_entity.type
_entity.pdbx_description
1 polymer ?
#
loop_
_entity_poly.entity_id
_entity_poly.type
_entity_poly.pdbx_seq_one_letter_code
_entity_poly.pdbx_strand_id
1 'polypeptide(L)'
;MSEVTDLTVIEIKPEQAPVLYVSGGLDAYLEQIRQAVNEVPDLSTKKGRDRVASLAAQVSRSKTAIEKPGREYLKRLKEAVRPAEAEIKRFVDACDELRDATRRPLTEWEAEQERIKAEEAMNALHAEALVMNESIDLQRAIQFEADHEMALLMNKDFDRDREEQRRQAEQAQREHEERIKREAAEQARRDAEAKHKAEIEAAARREAEEKARAELAERQRIEAEQRAAREKQEAEARAEREKAAAVEAERLKAKQAEAARLAEEKRIADEQAKREADVKHRKTVGTNIVNALTSHTSLTREQAIEVLTALKDDLIPCAKIHY
;
A
#
# COMPACT_ATOMS: atom_id res chain seq x y z
N MET A 1 90.04 -4.28 124.44
CA MET A 1 89.85 -5.56 123.74
C MET A 1 88.40 -5.95 123.99
N SER A 2 87.49 -5.54 123.11
CA SER A 2 86.07 -5.86 123.19
C SER A 2 85.88 -7.28 122.64
N GLU A 3 85.43 -8.17 123.52
CA GLU A 3 85.07 -9.55 123.18
C GLU A 3 83.95 -9.53 122.14
N VAL A 4 84.26 -10.04 120.94
CA VAL A 4 83.25 -10.34 119.93
C VAL A 4 82.51 -11.58 120.44
N THR A 5 81.35 -11.38 121.05
CA THR A 5 80.41 -12.47 121.28
C THR A 5 79.94 -12.97 119.92
N ASP A 6 80.59 -14.02 119.42
CA ASP A 6 80.11 -14.80 118.30
C ASP A 6 78.67 -15.23 118.64
N LEU A 7 77.70 -14.66 117.94
CA LEU A 7 76.32 -15.13 118.03
C LEU A 7 76.33 -16.57 117.53
N THR A 8 76.04 -17.46 118.48
CA THR A 8 75.72 -18.85 118.28
C THR A 8 74.96 -19.02 116.97
N VAL A 9 75.45 -19.91 116.12
CA VAL A 9 74.74 -20.37 114.93
C VAL A 9 73.33 -20.75 115.38
N ILE A 10 72.32 -19.96 114.98
CA ILE A 10 70.91 -20.20 115.32
C ILE A 10 70.48 -21.44 114.55
N GLU A 11 70.73 -22.62 115.11
CA GLU A 11 70.25 -23.89 114.58
C GLU A 11 68.88 -24.19 115.19
N ILE A 12 67.83 -23.93 114.42
CA ILE A 12 66.47 -24.31 114.81
C ILE A 12 66.30 -25.81 114.59
N LYS A 13 66.13 -26.56 115.68
CA LYS A 13 65.84 -28.00 115.59
C LYS A 13 64.41 -28.23 115.07
N PRO A 14 64.16 -29.29 114.28
CA PRO A 14 62.81 -29.59 113.75
C PRO A 14 61.71 -29.68 114.82
N GLU A 15 62.04 -30.17 116.02
CA GLU A 15 61.11 -30.30 117.15
C GLU A 15 60.62 -28.96 117.72
N GLN A 16 61.39 -27.88 117.52
CA GLN A 16 61.05 -26.53 117.99
C GLN A 16 60.18 -25.77 116.97
N ALA A 17 60.10 -26.27 115.73
CA ALA A 17 59.38 -25.62 114.64
C ALA A 17 57.89 -25.37 114.94
N PRO A 18 57.12 -26.31 115.54
CA PRO A 18 55.70 -26.07 115.84
C PRO A 18 55.44 -24.97 116.86
N VAL A 19 56.39 -24.69 117.76
CA VAL A 19 56.27 -23.65 118.79
C VAL A 19 56.81 -22.31 118.29
N LEU A 20 57.80 -22.32 117.40
CA LEU A 20 58.45 -21.12 116.88
C LEU A 20 57.74 -20.50 115.67
N TYR A 21 57.23 -21.31 114.74
CA TYR A 21 56.55 -20.82 113.52
C TYR A 21 55.05 -20.62 113.74
N VAL A 22 54.72 -19.96 114.83
CA VAL A 22 53.37 -19.46 115.14
C VAL A 22 53.38 -17.93 115.11
N SER A 23 52.20 -17.31 115.14
CA SER A 23 52.10 -15.85 115.22
C SER A 23 52.88 -15.32 116.44
N GLY A 24 53.86 -14.44 116.21
CA GLY A 24 54.72 -13.86 117.26
C GLY A 24 55.80 -14.79 117.85
N GLY A 25 55.91 -16.04 117.39
CA GLY A 25 56.87 -17.01 117.95
C GLY A 25 58.35 -16.73 117.65
N LEU A 26 58.65 -15.86 116.68
CA LEU A 26 60.01 -15.51 116.26
C LEU A 26 60.52 -14.18 116.85
N ASP A 27 59.69 -13.48 117.64
CA ASP A 27 60.00 -12.13 118.12
C ASP A 27 61.24 -12.10 119.02
N ALA A 28 61.48 -13.16 119.80
CA ALA A 28 62.67 -13.29 120.63
C ALA A 28 63.97 -13.33 119.81
N TYR A 29 63.96 -14.03 118.66
CA TYR A 29 65.11 -14.07 117.75
C TYR A 29 65.32 -12.74 117.03
N LEU A 30 64.24 -12.05 116.68
CA LEU A 30 64.31 -10.71 116.09
C LEU A 30 64.92 -9.70 117.08
N GLU A 31 64.53 -9.76 118.35
CA GLU A 31 65.09 -8.89 119.38
C GLU A 31 66.56 -9.19 119.66
N GLN A 32 66.96 -10.46 119.65
CA GLN A 32 68.37 -10.85 119.75
C GLN A 32 69.20 -10.33 118.56
N ILE A 33 68.66 -10.39 117.33
CA ILE A 33 69.33 -9.85 116.14
C ILE A 33 69.44 -8.32 116.24
N ARG A 34 68.40 -7.63 116.73
CA ARG A 34 68.43 -6.17 116.94
C ARG A 34 69.50 -5.75 117.94
N GLN A 35 69.59 -6.44 119.08
CA GLN A 35 70.62 -6.18 120.09
C GLN A 35 72.03 -6.41 119.53
N ALA A 36 72.22 -7.43 118.70
CA ALA A 36 73.51 -7.73 118.07
C ALA A 36 73.98 -6.68 117.07
N VAL A 37 73.06 -5.94 116.44
CA VAL A 37 73.39 -4.89 115.47
C VAL A 37 73.24 -3.48 116.02
N ASN A 38 73.06 -3.33 117.35
CA ASN A 38 72.85 -2.04 118.02
C ASN A 38 74.14 -1.21 118.17
N GLU A 39 75.26 -1.66 117.62
CA GLU A 39 76.50 -0.88 117.56
C GLU A 39 76.39 0.17 116.44
N VAL A 40 76.89 1.39 116.68
CA VAL A 40 77.00 2.46 115.67
C VAL A 40 78.48 2.72 115.34
N PRO A 41 79.07 1.98 114.36
CA PRO A 41 80.45 2.22 113.92
C PRO A 41 80.62 3.57 113.22
N ASP A 42 81.81 4.18 113.37
CA ASP A 42 82.16 5.44 112.69
C ASP A 42 82.33 5.28 111.17
N LEU A 43 81.42 5.87 110.40
CA LEU A 43 81.34 5.81 108.95
C LEU A 43 82.46 6.59 108.22
N SER A 44 83.17 7.48 108.92
CA SER A 44 84.28 8.24 108.34
C SER A 44 85.48 7.33 108.01
N THR A 45 85.62 6.23 108.74
CA THR A 45 86.72 5.26 108.57
C THR A 45 86.32 4.07 107.68
N LYS A 46 87.29 3.54 106.91
CA LYS A 46 87.08 2.29 106.14
C LYS A 46 86.69 1.12 107.05
N LYS A 47 87.32 1.01 108.23
CA LYS A 47 87.04 -0.04 109.21
C LYS A 47 85.60 0.01 109.74
N GLY A 48 85.06 1.20 109.99
CA GLY A 48 83.66 1.35 110.42
C GLY A 48 82.66 0.97 109.32
N ARG A 49 82.92 1.35 108.06
CA ARG A 49 82.10 0.89 106.92
C ARG A 49 82.13 -0.62 106.73
N ASP A 50 83.32 -1.24 106.85
CA ASP A 50 83.48 -2.70 106.77
C ASP A 50 82.75 -3.41 107.93
N ARG A 51 82.72 -2.81 109.13
CA ARG A 51 81.95 -3.34 110.28
C ARG A 51 80.45 -3.29 110.04
N VAL A 52 79.91 -2.20 109.48
CA VAL A 52 78.49 -2.12 109.12
C VAL A 52 78.13 -3.17 108.07
N ALA A 53 78.97 -3.38 107.06
CA ALA A 53 78.78 -4.45 106.07
C ALA A 53 78.77 -5.85 106.72
N SER A 54 79.65 -6.09 107.69
CA SER A 54 79.68 -7.35 108.44
C SER A 54 78.41 -7.56 109.28
N LEU A 55 77.91 -6.52 109.96
CA LEU A 55 76.67 -6.58 110.75
C LEU A 55 75.46 -6.86 109.84
N ALA A 56 75.36 -6.21 108.68
CA ALA A 56 74.31 -6.48 107.70
C ALA A 56 74.37 -7.91 107.13
N ALA A 57 75.58 -8.42 106.88
CA ALA A 57 75.77 -9.81 106.44
C ALA A 57 75.34 -10.80 107.53
N GLN A 58 75.55 -10.47 108.81
CA GLN A 58 75.12 -11.29 109.94
C GLN A 58 73.60 -11.36 110.04
N VAL A 59 72.87 -10.24 109.92
CA VAL A 59 71.39 -10.24 109.84
C VAL A 59 70.91 -11.13 108.70
N SER A 60 71.55 -11.06 107.53
CA SER A 60 71.18 -11.87 106.36
C SER A 60 71.39 -13.38 106.57
N ARG A 61 72.46 -13.75 107.28
CA ARG A 61 72.72 -15.15 107.67
C ARG A 61 71.70 -15.63 108.70
N SER A 62 71.41 -14.84 109.73
CA SER A 62 70.40 -15.17 110.76
C SER A 62 68.99 -15.28 110.16
N LYS A 63 68.61 -14.40 109.23
CA LYS A 63 67.35 -14.52 108.47
C LYS A 63 67.26 -15.88 107.76
N THR A 64 68.32 -16.25 107.03
CA THR A 64 68.33 -17.48 106.23
C THR A 64 68.30 -18.72 107.11
N ALA A 65 68.96 -18.69 108.28
CA ALA A 65 68.97 -19.77 109.26
C ALA A 65 67.58 -20.03 109.86
N ILE A 66 66.75 -19.01 109.99
CA ILE A 66 65.37 -19.13 110.48
C ILE A 66 64.38 -19.43 109.35
N GLU A 67 64.55 -18.84 108.17
CA GLU A 67 63.60 -19.02 107.06
C GLU A 67 63.63 -20.45 106.47
N LYS A 68 64.81 -21.05 106.30
CA LYS A 68 64.95 -22.38 105.67
C LYS A 68 64.22 -23.48 106.45
N PRO A 69 64.41 -23.66 107.77
CA PRO A 69 63.69 -24.67 108.54
C PRO A 69 62.17 -24.41 108.58
N GLY A 70 61.73 -23.15 108.57
CA GLY A 70 60.32 -22.79 108.48
C GLY A 70 59.68 -23.23 107.16
N ARG A 71 60.37 -23.05 106.03
CA ARG A 71 59.90 -23.54 104.72
C ARG A 71 59.84 -25.07 104.67
N GLU A 72 60.80 -25.76 105.26
CA GLU A 72 60.78 -27.22 105.37
C GLU A 72 59.64 -27.73 106.26
N TYR A 73 59.36 -27.05 107.38
CA TYR A 73 58.22 -27.36 108.25
C TYR A 73 56.89 -27.18 107.51
N LEU A 74 56.70 -26.08 106.78
CA LEU A 74 55.51 -25.86 105.95
C LEU A 74 55.33 -26.95 104.87
N LYS A 75 56.43 -27.42 104.27
CA LYS A 75 56.40 -28.52 103.31
C LYS A 75 55.91 -29.82 103.97
N ARG A 76 56.40 -30.14 105.17
CA ARG A 76 55.94 -31.33 105.94
C ARG A 76 54.47 -31.23 106.34
N LEU A 77 54.00 -30.06 106.77
CA LEU A 77 52.58 -29.86 107.10
C LEU A 77 51.68 -30.07 105.87
N LYS A 78 52.05 -29.50 104.71
CA LYS A 78 51.30 -29.71 103.47
C LYS A 78 51.33 -31.16 103.00
N GLU A 79 52.45 -31.85 103.17
CA GLU A 79 52.56 -33.27 102.84
C GLU A 79 51.66 -34.13 103.74
N ALA A 80 51.53 -33.78 105.02
CA ALA A 80 50.64 -34.49 105.94
C ALA A 80 49.14 -34.32 105.59
N VAL A 81 48.76 -33.18 105.00
CA VAL A 81 47.37 -32.88 104.61
C VAL A 81 47.02 -33.48 103.23
N ARG A 82 48.00 -33.69 102.34
CA ARG A 82 47.79 -34.22 100.99
C ARG A 82 47.01 -35.55 100.93
N PRO A 83 47.22 -36.55 101.79
CA PRO A 83 46.41 -37.77 101.80
C PRO A 83 44.93 -37.51 102.09
N ALA A 84 44.63 -36.58 103.01
CA ALA A 84 43.26 -36.21 103.33
C ALA A 84 42.59 -35.46 102.17
N GLU A 85 43.30 -34.54 101.50
CA GLU A 85 42.82 -33.88 100.29
C GLU A 85 42.55 -34.87 99.15
N ALA A 86 43.45 -35.84 98.96
CA ALA A 86 43.30 -36.87 97.94
C ALA A 86 42.08 -37.78 98.21
N GLU A 87 41.85 -38.18 99.46
CA GLU A 87 40.69 -39.00 99.82
C GLU A 87 39.38 -38.21 99.71
N ILE A 88 39.36 -36.93 100.09
CA ILE A 88 38.19 -36.06 99.89
C ILE A 88 37.87 -35.96 98.39
N LYS A 89 38.88 -35.72 97.55
CA LYS A 89 38.68 -35.67 96.10
C LYS A 89 38.11 -36.98 95.57
N ARG A 90 38.72 -38.12 95.94
CA ARG A 90 38.25 -39.45 95.55
C ARG A 90 36.78 -39.66 95.95
N PHE A 91 36.40 -39.26 97.16
CA PHE A 91 35.03 -39.37 97.64
C PHE A 91 34.06 -38.54 96.80
N VAL A 92 34.41 -37.28 96.50
CA VAL A 92 33.59 -36.40 95.65
C VAL A 92 33.43 -36.99 94.24
N ASP A 93 34.53 -37.40 93.62
CA ASP A 93 34.53 -38.01 92.29
C ASP A 93 33.65 -39.28 92.27
N ALA A 94 33.74 -40.13 93.30
CA ALA A 94 32.91 -41.32 93.42
C ALA A 94 31.42 -41.00 93.65
N CYS A 95 31.10 -39.93 94.39
CA CYS A 95 29.72 -39.47 94.58
C CYS A 95 29.13 -38.91 93.28
N ASP A 96 29.91 -38.17 92.49
CA ASP A 96 29.48 -37.66 91.19
C ASP A 96 29.23 -38.81 90.20
N GLU A 97 30.12 -39.80 90.15
CA GLU A 97 29.93 -41.00 89.32
C GLU A 97 28.66 -41.77 89.73
N LEU A 98 28.43 -41.93 91.04
CA LEU A 98 27.22 -42.60 91.54
C LEU A 98 25.94 -41.81 91.20
N ARG A 99 25.97 -40.48 91.29
CA ARG A 99 24.85 -39.61 90.89
C ARG A 99 24.53 -39.80 89.41
N ASP A 100 25.55 -39.75 88.57
CA ASP A 100 25.38 -39.83 87.13
C ASP A 100 24.90 -41.22 86.71
N ALA A 101 25.45 -42.29 87.31
CA ALA A 101 24.97 -43.65 87.12
C ALA A 101 23.51 -43.84 87.57
N THR A 102 23.11 -43.21 88.69
CA THR A 102 21.74 -43.27 89.20
C THR A 102 20.77 -42.49 88.31
N ARG A 103 21.23 -41.38 87.71
CA ARG A 103 20.41 -40.55 86.80
C ARG A 103 20.35 -41.12 85.38
N ARG A 104 21.32 -41.94 84.98
CA ARG A 104 21.44 -42.48 83.63
C ARG A 104 20.16 -43.16 83.09
N PRO A 105 19.44 -44.03 83.83
CA PRO A 105 18.20 -44.62 83.34
C PRO A 105 17.12 -43.59 83.02
N LEU A 106 17.04 -42.50 83.81
CA LEU A 106 16.09 -41.41 83.55
C LEU A 106 16.49 -40.65 82.28
N THR A 107 17.77 -40.33 82.10
CA THR A 107 18.25 -39.64 80.90
C THR A 107 18.08 -40.48 79.64
N GLU A 108 18.33 -41.79 79.71
CA GLU A 108 18.09 -42.71 78.59
C GLU A 108 16.59 -42.81 78.26
N TRP A 109 15.71 -42.83 79.27
CA TRP A 109 14.26 -42.81 79.07
C TRP A 109 13.77 -41.48 78.48
N GLU A 110 14.26 -40.34 78.95
CA GLU A 110 13.93 -39.01 78.41
C GLU A 110 14.32 -38.91 76.92
N ALA A 111 15.50 -39.40 76.54
CA ALA A 111 15.96 -39.44 75.15
C ALA A 111 15.10 -40.38 74.28
N GLU A 112 14.70 -41.53 74.81
CA GLU A 112 13.81 -42.46 74.10
C GLU A 112 12.41 -41.85 73.91
N GLN A 113 11.88 -41.15 74.91
CA GLN A 113 10.60 -40.43 74.79
C GLN A 113 10.66 -39.32 73.74
N GLU A 114 11.79 -38.62 73.63
CA GLU A 114 11.98 -37.62 72.58
C GLU A 114 12.01 -38.28 71.19
N ARG A 115 12.68 -39.43 71.05
CA ARG A 115 12.68 -40.21 69.81
C ARG A 115 11.29 -40.69 69.42
N ILE A 116 10.54 -41.25 70.37
CA ILE A 116 9.16 -41.72 70.14
C ILE A 116 8.28 -40.55 69.70
N LYS A 117 8.35 -39.39 70.39
CA LYS A 117 7.58 -38.20 69.99
C LYS A 117 7.96 -37.71 68.59
N ALA A 118 9.24 -37.75 68.24
CA ALA A 118 9.70 -37.37 66.90
C ALA A 118 9.20 -38.34 65.83
N GLU A 119 9.21 -39.65 66.12
CA GLU A 119 8.67 -40.68 65.22
C GLU A 119 7.15 -40.59 65.08
N GLU A 120 6.42 -40.37 66.17
CA GLU A 120 4.97 -40.13 66.16
C GLU A 120 4.62 -38.88 65.36
N ALA A 121 5.39 -37.79 65.50
CA ALA A 121 5.21 -36.58 64.71
C ALA A 121 5.45 -36.85 63.21
N MET A 122 6.48 -37.62 62.87
CA MET A 122 6.74 -38.01 61.48
C MET A 122 5.63 -38.92 60.92
N ASN A 123 5.15 -39.88 61.71
CA ASN A 123 4.05 -40.77 61.31
C ASN A 123 2.74 -40.01 61.14
N ALA A 124 2.47 -39.00 61.98
CA ALA A 124 1.30 -38.13 61.84
C ALA A 124 1.36 -37.31 60.54
N LEU A 125 2.51 -36.71 60.23
CA LEU A 125 2.73 -35.99 58.97
C LEU A 125 2.61 -36.93 57.76
N HIS A 126 3.12 -38.15 57.88
CA HIS A 126 3.01 -39.15 56.82
C HIS A 126 1.56 -39.57 56.58
N ALA A 127 0.78 -39.79 57.64
CA ALA A 127 -0.64 -40.12 57.54
C ALA A 127 -1.44 -38.98 56.90
N GLU A 128 -1.18 -37.72 57.27
CA GLU A 128 -1.81 -36.55 56.64
C GLU A 128 -1.45 -36.46 55.15
N ALA A 129 -0.19 -36.70 54.79
CA ALA A 129 0.25 -36.72 53.40
C ALA A 129 -0.44 -37.82 52.57
N LEU A 130 -0.67 -39.01 53.14
CA LEU A 130 -1.40 -40.08 52.47
C LEU A 130 -2.86 -39.69 52.21
N VAL A 131 -3.55 -39.12 53.20
CA VAL A 131 -4.94 -38.63 53.02
C VAL A 131 -5.01 -37.54 51.95
N MET A 132 -4.03 -36.62 51.94
CA MET A 132 -3.97 -35.58 50.92
C MET A 132 -3.74 -36.17 49.52
N ASN A 133 -2.85 -37.14 49.38
CA ASN A 133 -2.63 -37.84 48.10
C ASN A 133 -3.90 -38.55 47.61
N GLU A 134 -4.59 -39.28 48.48
CA GLU A 134 -5.86 -39.94 48.13
C GLU A 134 -6.90 -38.92 47.63
N SER A 135 -6.97 -37.75 48.28
CA SER A 135 -7.89 -36.68 47.86
C SER A 135 -7.53 -36.10 46.49
N ILE A 136 -6.24 -35.94 46.20
CA ILE A 136 -5.74 -35.44 44.91
C ILE A 136 -6.01 -36.46 43.81
N ASP A 137 -5.77 -37.74 44.08
CA ASP A 137 -6.01 -38.81 43.11
C ASP A 137 -7.50 -38.94 42.79
N LEU A 138 -8.37 -38.81 43.80
CA LEU A 138 -9.81 -38.76 43.58
C LEU A 138 -10.23 -37.55 42.74
N GLN A 139 -9.69 -36.36 43.03
CA GLN A 139 -9.96 -35.15 42.23
C GLN A 139 -9.51 -35.31 40.78
N ARG A 140 -8.34 -35.91 40.55
CA ARG A 140 -7.84 -36.20 39.19
C ARG A 140 -8.72 -37.18 38.45
N ALA A 141 -9.21 -38.22 39.13
CA ALA A 141 -10.14 -39.19 38.54
C ALA A 141 -11.46 -38.52 38.11
N ILE A 142 -12.04 -37.67 38.98
CA ILE A 142 -13.26 -36.91 38.66
C ILE A 142 -13.01 -35.96 37.49
N GLN A 143 -11.88 -35.24 37.48
CA GLN A 143 -11.56 -34.32 36.39
C GLN A 143 -11.36 -35.06 35.07
N PHE A 144 -10.70 -36.22 35.09
CA PHE A 144 -10.51 -37.05 33.91
C PHE A 144 -11.85 -37.52 33.31
N GLU A 145 -12.79 -37.94 34.15
CA GLU A 145 -14.13 -38.35 33.70
C GLU A 145 -14.89 -37.15 33.10
N ALA A 146 -14.87 -35.99 33.75
CA ALA A 146 -15.50 -34.77 33.23
C ALA A 146 -14.88 -34.31 31.89
N ASP A 147 -13.55 -34.35 31.78
CA ASP A 147 -12.84 -34.01 30.54
C ASP A 147 -13.17 -35.01 29.42
N HIS A 148 -13.30 -36.29 29.75
CA HIS A 148 -13.68 -37.33 28.80
C HIS A 148 -15.11 -37.12 28.29
N GLU A 149 -16.07 -36.84 29.17
CA GLU A 149 -17.44 -36.50 28.79
C GLU A 149 -17.49 -35.25 27.89
N MET A 150 -16.73 -34.22 28.23
CA MET A 150 -16.62 -33.01 27.42
C MET A 150 -16.05 -33.31 26.02
N ALA A 151 -15.03 -34.15 25.94
CA ALA A 151 -14.44 -34.56 24.67
C ALA A 151 -15.44 -35.33 23.80
N LEU A 152 -16.26 -36.21 24.39
CA LEU A 152 -17.32 -36.92 23.68
C LEU A 152 -18.39 -35.96 23.14
N LEU A 153 -18.79 -34.97 23.94
CA LEU A 153 -19.75 -33.94 23.50
C LEU A 153 -19.18 -33.10 22.35
N MET A 154 -17.93 -32.64 22.47
CA MET A 154 -17.26 -31.89 21.41
C MET A 154 -17.15 -32.71 20.12
N ASN A 155 -16.81 -34.00 20.19
CA ASN A 155 -16.77 -34.87 19.02
C ASN A 155 -18.14 -34.97 18.35
N LYS A 156 -19.22 -35.10 19.14
CA LYS A 156 -20.59 -35.11 18.61
C LYS A 156 -20.95 -33.81 17.90
N ASP A 157 -20.54 -32.66 18.43
CA ASP A 157 -20.75 -31.36 17.78
C ASP A 157 -19.93 -31.25 16.49
N PHE A 158 -18.66 -31.68 16.48
CA PHE A 158 -17.86 -31.73 15.26
C PHE A 158 -18.45 -32.63 14.18
N ASP A 159 -19.01 -33.79 14.56
CA ASP A 159 -19.67 -34.69 13.63
C ASP A 159 -20.96 -34.06 13.06
N ARG A 160 -21.76 -33.38 13.91
CA ARG A 160 -22.93 -32.61 13.45
C ARG A 160 -22.53 -31.52 12.46
N ASP A 161 -21.51 -30.74 12.77
CA ASP A 161 -21.05 -29.65 11.92
C ASP A 161 -20.52 -30.18 10.58
N ARG A 162 -19.81 -31.33 10.60
CA ARG A 162 -19.37 -32.02 9.39
C ARG A 162 -20.56 -32.49 8.55
N GLU A 163 -21.60 -33.04 9.17
CA GLU A 163 -22.84 -33.42 8.47
C GLU A 163 -23.58 -32.21 7.89
N GLU A 164 -23.64 -31.10 8.62
CA GLU A 164 -24.21 -29.84 8.13
C GLU A 164 -23.44 -29.27 6.95
N GLN A 165 -22.11 -29.24 7.00
CA GLN A 165 -21.28 -28.84 5.88
C GLN A 165 -21.50 -29.74 4.66
N ARG A 166 -21.62 -31.06 4.85
CA ARG A 166 -21.96 -31.99 3.75
C ARG A 166 -23.32 -31.67 3.14
N ARG A 167 -24.34 -31.39 3.96
CA ARG A 167 -25.68 -31.00 3.48
C ARG A 167 -25.65 -29.68 2.72
N GLN A 168 -24.94 -28.68 3.23
CA GLN A 168 -24.78 -27.38 2.56
C GLN A 168 -24.03 -27.52 1.23
N ALA A 169 -22.97 -28.33 1.19
CA ALA A 169 -22.24 -28.61 -0.04
C ALA A 169 -23.12 -29.32 -1.08
N GLU A 170 -23.94 -30.29 -0.66
CA GLU A 170 -24.88 -30.97 -1.55
C GLU A 170 -25.96 -30.01 -2.07
N GLN A 171 -26.51 -29.15 -1.21
CA GLN A 171 -27.47 -28.12 -1.62
C GLN A 171 -26.85 -27.13 -2.62
N ALA A 172 -25.63 -26.65 -2.35
CA ALA A 172 -24.91 -25.76 -3.25
C ALA A 172 -24.62 -26.43 -4.61
N GLN A 173 -24.30 -27.73 -4.63
CA GLN A 173 -24.16 -28.49 -5.87
C GLN A 173 -25.47 -28.56 -6.64
N ARG A 174 -26.59 -28.90 -5.98
CA ARG A 174 -27.92 -28.94 -6.60
C ARG A 174 -28.33 -27.59 -7.16
N GLU A 175 -28.14 -26.51 -6.41
CA GLU A 175 -28.43 -25.14 -6.87
C GLU A 175 -27.54 -24.74 -8.05
N HIS A 176 -26.27 -25.12 -8.05
CA HIS A 176 -25.36 -24.87 -9.16
C HIS A 176 -25.80 -25.62 -10.42
N GLU A 177 -26.15 -26.91 -10.30
CA GLU A 177 -26.69 -27.72 -11.39
C GLU A 177 -28.01 -27.15 -11.92
N GLU A 178 -28.90 -26.71 -11.04
CA GLU A 178 -30.13 -26.03 -11.45
C GLU A 178 -29.85 -24.71 -12.17
N ARG A 179 -28.89 -23.92 -11.69
CA ARG A 179 -28.48 -22.68 -12.36
C ARG A 179 -27.94 -22.97 -13.75
N ILE A 180 -27.06 -23.96 -13.90
CA ILE A 180 -26.56 -24.39 -15.23
C ILE A 180 -27.71 -24.82 -16.12
N LYS A 181 -28.68 -25.60 -15.62
CA LYS A 181 -29.87 -26.01 -16.40
C LYS A 181 -30.71 -24.80 -16.83
N ARG A 182 -30.91 -23.81 -15.95
CA ARG A 182 -31.65 -22.58 -16.25
C ARG A 182 -30.91 -21.72 -17.27
N GLU A 183 -29.60 -21.52 -17.10
CA GLU A 183 -28.75 -20.80 -18.04
C GLU A 183 -28.75 -21.48 -19.42
N ALA A 184 -28.65 -22.81 -19.47
CA ALA A 184 -28.75 -23.55 -20.72
C ALA A 184 -30.14 -23.40 -21.38
N ALA A 185 -31.22 -23.45 -20.59
CA ALA A 185 -32.58 -23.24 -21.09
C ALA A 185 -32.82 -21.79 -21.57
N GLU A 186 -32.27 -20.80 -20.87
CA GLU A 186 -32.35 -19.40 -21.25
C GLU A 186 -31.51 -19.13 -22.50
N GLN A 187 -30.30 -19.68 -22.58
CA GLN A 187 -29.46 -19.58 -23.78
C GLN A 187 -30.16 -20.20 -24.98
N ALA A 188 -30.79 -21.37 -24.83
CA ALA A 188 -31.58 -21.98 -25.90
C ALA A 188 -32.77 -21.10 -26.32
N ARG A 189 -33.43 -20.41 -25.37
CA ARG A 189 -34.49 -19.42 -25.69
C ARG A 189 -33.94 -18.21 -26.41
N ARG A 190 -32.84 -17.62 -25.95
CA ARG A 190 -32.19 -16.47 -26.59
C ARG A 190 -31.71 -16.82 -27.99
N ASP A 191 -31.15 -18.00 -28.19
CA ASP A 191 -30.72 -18.48 -29.50
C ASP A 191 -31.93 -18.70 -30.42
N ALA A 192 -33.04 -19.23 -29.91
CA ALA A 192 -34.28 -19.37 -30.68
C ALA A 192 -34.91 -18.02 -31.04
N GLU A 193 -34.95 -17.08 -30.09
CA GLU A 193 -35.42 -15.70 -30.33
C GLU A 193 -34.51 -14.94 -31.30
N ALA A 194 -33.19 -15.12 -31.22
CA ALA A 194 -32.23 -14.53 -32.14
C ALA A 194 -32.41 -15.10 -33.56
N LYS A 195 -32.62 -16.41 -33.70
CA LYS A 195 -32.97 -17.04 -34.98
C LYS A 195 -34.29 -16.48 -35.54
N HIS A 196 -35.33 -16.38 -34.70
CA HIS A 196 -36.61 -15.83 -35.13
C HIS A 196 -36.51 -14.36 -35.53
N LYS A 197 -35.75 -13.54 -34.78
CA LYS A 197 -35.48 -12.14 -35.15
C LYS A 197 -34.68 -12.04 -36.45
N ALA A 198 -33.67 -12.89 -36.64
CA ALA A 198 -32.90 -12.94 -37.88
C ALA A 198 -33.76 -13.37 -39.07
N GLU A 199 -34.71 -14.29 -38.88
CA GLU A 199 -35.70 -14.67 -39.90
C GLU A 199 -36.66 -13.53 -40.23
N ILE A 200 -37.16 -12.79 -39.23
CA ILE A 200 -37.98 -11.60 -39.46
C ILE A 200 -37.18 -10.51 -40.17
N GLU A 201 -35.93 -10.24 -39.76
CA GLU A 201 -35.11 -9.22 -40.42
C GLU A 201 -34.76 -9.65 -41.86
N ALA A 202 -34.47 -10.93 -42.09
CA ALA A 202 -34.27 -11.46 -43.43
C ALA A 202 -35.54 -11.37 -44.28
N ALA A 203 -36.71 -11.64 -43.72
CA ALA A 203 -37.99 -11.46 -44.39
C ALA A 203 -38.27 -9.98 -44.69
N ALA A 204 -38.01 -9.08 -43.75
CA ALA A 204 -38.15 -7.64 -43.94
C ALA A 204 -37.17 -7.09 -44.98
N ARG A 205 -35.93 -7.61 -45.03
CA ARG A 205 -34.95 -7.27 -46.09
C ARG A 205 -35.42 -7.76 -47.46
N ARG A 206 -35.97 -8.97 -47.56
CA ARG A 206 -36.56 -9.49 -48.80
C ARG A 206 -37.76 -8.66 -49.24
N GLU A 207 -38.66 -8.30 -48.31
CA GLU A 207 -39.81 -7.45 -48.60
C GLU A 207 -39.37 -6.03 -49.00
N ALA A 208 -38.34 -5.47 -48.36
CA ALA A 208 -37.77 -4.17 -48.73
C ALA A 208 -37.07 -4.23 -50.09
N GLU A 209 -36.37 -5.32 -50.41
CA GLU A 209 -35.76 -5.52 -51.73
C GLU A 209 -36.81 -5.68 -52.82
N GLU A 210 -37.89 -6.44 -52.57
CA GLU A 210 -39.02 -6.55 -53.49
C GLU A 210 -39.77 -5.23 -53.67
N LYS A 211 -39.99 -4.47 -52.59
CA LYS A 211 -40.57 -3.11 -52.67
C LYS A 211 -39.65 -2.16 -53.43
N ALA A 212 -38.34 -2.21 -53.20
CA ALA A 212 -37.39 -1.38 -53.94
C ALA A 212 -37.35 -1.75 -55.43
N ARG A 213 -37.45 -3.05 -55.77
CA ARG A 213 -37.58 -3.51 -57.17
C ARG A 213 -38.92 -3.07 -57.78
N ALA A 214 -40.02 -3.15 -57.05
CA ALA A 214 -41.33 -2.70 -57.49
C ALA A 214 -41.37 -1.18 -57.69
N GLU A 215 -40.78 -0.40 -56.78
CA GLU A 215 -40.67 1.05 -56.88
C GLU A 215 -39.75 1.47 -58.04
N LEU A 216 -38.63 0.77 -58.26
CA LEU A 216 -37.80 0.97 -59.45
C LEU A 216 -38.55 0.66 -60.73
N ALA A 217 -39.34 -0.42 -60.78
CA ALA A 217 -40.17 -0.76 -61.92
C ALA A 217 -41.29 0.26 -62.15
N GLU A 218 -41.93 0.76 -61.09
CA GLU A 218 -42.95 1.81 -61.17
C GLU A 218 -42.35 3.14 -61.65
N ARG A 219 -41.19 3.54 -61.10
CA ARG A 219 -40.45 4.71 -61.58
C ARG A 219 -40.06 4.57 -63.04
N GLN A 220 -39.63 3.39 -63.48
CA GLN A 220 -39.35 3.13 -64.90
C GLN A 220 -40.61 3.21 -65.77
N ARG A 221 -41.76 2.74 -65.28
CA ARG A 221 -43.05 2.88 -66.00
C ARG A 221 -43.50 4.34 -66.09
N ILE A 222 -43.44 5.08 -64.99
CA ILE A 222 -43.78 6.52 -64.96
C ILE A 222 -42.82 7.30 -65.86
N GLU A 223 -41.52 7.00 -65.82
CA GLU A 223 -40.55 7.67 -66.68
C GLU A 223 -40.75 7.30 -68.16
N ALA A 224 -41.11 6.05 -68.48
CA ALA A 224 -41.47 5.64 -69.83
C ALA A 224 -42.77 6.31 -70.31
N GLU A 225 -43.78 6.44 -69.43
CA GLU A 225 -45.03 7.14 -69.72
C GLU A 225 -44.81 8.64 -69.90
N GLN A 226 -43.97 9.27 -69.07
CA GLN A 226 -43.58 10.66 -69.23
C GLN A 226 -42.74 10.87 -70.49
N ARG A 227 -41.85 9.93 -70.84
CA ARG A 227 -41.12 9.98 -72.12
C ARG A 227 -42.07 9.84 -73.31
N ALA A 228 -43.03 8.91 -73.27
CA ALA A 228 -44.04 8.76 -74.31
C ALA A 228 -44.96 9.99 -74.40
N ALA A 229 -45.34 10.60 -73.28
CA ALA A 229 -46.12 11.84 -73.25
C ALA A 229 -45.34 13.03 -73.81
N ARG A 230 -44.05 13.17 -73.46
CA ARG A 230 -43.16 14.20 -74.00
C ARG A 230 -42.92 14.00 -75.50
N GLU A 231 -42.72 12.76 -75.94
CA GLU A 231 -42.53 12.43 -77.35
C GLU A 231 -43.81 12.69 -78.15
N LYS A 232 -45.00 12.42 -77.57
CA LYS A 232 -46.29 12.77 -78.18
C LYS A 232 -46.49 14.29 -78.24
N GLN A 233 -46.13 15.03 -77.19
CA GLN A 233 -46.18 16.50 -77.19
C GLN A 233 -45.16 17.11 -78.16
N GLU A 234 -43.95 16.55 -78.28
CA GLU A 234 -42.96 16.99 -79.28
C GLU A 234 -43.39 16.63 -80.70
N ALA A 235 -44.07 15.50 -80.91
CA ALA A 235 -44.64 15.12 -82.20
C ALA A 235 -45.82 16.03 -82.59
N GLU A 236 -46.71 16.37 -81.66
CA GLU A 236 -47.79 17.35 -81.89
C GLU A 236 -47.23 18.76 -82.13
N ALA A 237 -46.23 19.20 -81.35
CA ALA A 237 -45.56 20.47 -81.57
C ALA A 237 -44.75 20.52 -82.89
N ARG A 238 -44.15 19.39 -83.32
CA ARG A 238 -43.54 19.28 -84.65
C ARG A 238 -44.60 19.32 -85.74
N ALA A 239 -45.71 18.62 -85.60
CA ALA A 239 -46.79 18.63 -86.59
C ALA A 239 -47.46 20.02 -86.71
N GLU A 240 -47.57 20.77 -85.61
CA GLU A 240 -48.10 22.14 -85.64
C GLU A 240 -47.08 23.12 -86.24
N ARG A 241 -45.78 22.97 -85.92
CA ARG A 241 -44.70 23.74 -86.57
C ARG A 241 -44.55 23.42 -88.05
N GLU A 242 -44.76 22.17 -88.46
CA GLU A 242 -44.70 21.75 -89.86
C GLU A 242 -45.93 22.23 -90.65
N LYS A 243 -47.12 22.26 -90.03
CA LYS A 243 -48.32 22.90 -90.61
C LYS A 243 -48.18 24.43 -90.70
N ALA A 244 -47.60 25.09 -89.68
CA ALA A 244 -47.33 26.52 -89.72
C ALA A 244 -46.24 26.88 -90.76
N ALA A 245 -45.21 26.04 -90.90
CA ALA A 245 -44.18 26.18 -91.93
C ALA A 245 -44.71 25.93 -93.35
N ALA A 246 -45.67 25.02 -93.54
CA ALA A 246 -46.33 24.78 -94.82
C ALA A 246 -47.21 25.98 -95.25
N VAL A 247 -47.95 26.59 -94.32
CA VAL A 247 -48.79 27.77 -94.59
C VAL A 247 -47.95 29.03 -94.87
N GLU A 248 -46.83 29.22 -94.17
CA GLU A 248 -45.90 30.32 -94.47
C GLU A 248 -45.10 30.08 -95.76
N ALA A 249 -44.72 28.84 -96.09
CA ALA A 249 -44.06 28.49 -97.35
C ALA A 249 -44.99 28.67 -98.57
N GLU A 250 -46.30 28.44 -98.43
CA GLU A 250 -47.30 28.71 -99.47
C GLU A 250 -47.54 30.21 -99.67
N ARG A 251 -47.59 31.00 -98.58
CA ARG A 251 -47.65 32.47 -98.65
C ARG A 251 -46.40 33.10 -99.25
N LEU A 252 -45.21 32.55 -98.99
CA LEU A 252 -43.96 33.04 -99.57
C LEU A 252 -43.86 32.68 -101.07
N LYS A 253 -44.34 31.50 -101.49
CA LYS A 253 -44.45 31.12 -102.92
C LYS A 253 -45.47 31.94 -103.69
N ALA A 254 -46.60 32.30 -103.08
CA ALA A 254 -47.60 33.19 -103.70
C ALA A 254 -47.05 34.62 -103.90
N LYS A 255 -46.33 35.16 -102.91
CA LYS A 255 -45.69 36.50 -103.02
C LYS A 255 -44.52 36.52 -104.02
N GLN A 256 -43.74 35.45 -104.13
CA GLN A 256 -42.65 35.37 -105.11
C GLN A 256 -43.13 35.13 -106.55
N ALA A 257 -44.28 34.47 -106.75
CA ALA A 257 -44.90 34.35 -108.07
C ALA A 257 -45.54 35.66 -108.57
N GLU A 258 -46.09 36.49 -107.67
CA GLU A 258 -46.65 37.80 -108.02
C GLU A 258 -45.54 38.84 -108.30
N ALA A 259 -44.44 38.81 -107.54
CA ALA A 259 -43.28 39.67 -107.78
C ALA A 259 -42.55 39.35 -109.11
N ALA A 260 -42.53 38.08 -109.54
CA ALA A 260 -41.97 37.69 -110.84
C ALA A 260 -42.85 38.13 -112.03
N ARG A 261 -44.18 38.14 -111.87
CA ARG A 261 -45.10 38.67 -112.89
C ARG A 261 -44.99 40.18 -113.07
N LEU A 262 -44.83 40.94 -111.99
CA LEU A 262 -44.72 42.40 -112.04
C LEU A 262 -43.39 42.90 -112.63
N ALA A 263 -42.35 42.06 -112.61
CA ALA A 263 -41.04 42.36 -113.21
C ALA A 263 -41.02 42.14 -114.73
N GLU A 264 -41.77 41.16 -115.25
CA GLU A 264 -41.88 40.88 -116.69
C GLU A 264 -42.78 41.91 -117.40
N GLU A 265 -43.83 42.41 -116.74
CA GLU A 265 -44.75 43.42 -117.27
C GLU A 265 -44.07 44.81 -117.41
N LYS A 266 -43.09 45.12 -116.56
CA LYS A 266 -42.28 46.35 -116.66
C LYS A 266 -41.28 46.34 -117.83
N ARG A 267 -40.83 45.15 -118.27
CA ARG A 267 -39.88 45.03 -119.40
C ARG A 267 -40.55 45.29 -120.76
N ILE A 268 -41.84 45.00 -120.89
CA ILE A 268 -42.63 45.20 -122.13
C ILE A 268 -43.01 46.68 -122.33
N ALA A 269 -43.21 47.43 -121.24
CA ALA A 269 -43.52 48.86 -121.28
C ALA A 269 -42.33 49.74 -121.73
N ASP A 270 -41.11 49.38 -121.34
CA ASP A 270 -39.90 50.17 -121.63
C ASP A 270 -39.41 50.03 -123.10
N GLU A 271 -39.86 49.00 -123.84
CA GLU A 271 -39.50 48.80 -125.25
C GLU A 271 -40.40 49.61 -126.21
N GLN A 272 -41.66 49.89 -125.83
CA GLN A 272 -42.59 50.69 -126.65
C GLN A 272 -42.28 52.21 -126.59
N ALA A 273 -41.77 52.70 -125.45
CA ALA A 273 -41.42 54.13 -125.27
C ALA A 273 -40.31 54.63 -126.22
N LYS A 274 -39.45 53.75 -126.74
CA LYS A 274 -38.39 54.13 -127.71
C LYS A 274 -38.91 54.38 -129.13
N ARG A 275 -40.06 53.81 -129.51
CA ARG A 275 -40.66 54.00 -130.85
C ARG A 275 -41.42 55.32 -131.00
N GLU A 276 -41.77 55.97 -129.88
CA GLU A 276 -42.47 57.26 -129.89
C GLU A 276 -41.56 58.49 -130.09
N ALA A 277 -40.24 58.36 -129.95
CA ALA A 277 -39.31 59.48 -130.07
C ALA A 277 -38.95 59.84 -131.53
N ASP A 278 -38.90 58.87 -132.43
CA ASP A 278 -38.31 59.04 -133.78
C ASP A 278 -39.27 59.67 -134.82
N VAL A 279 -40.58 59.60 -134.56
CA VAL A 279 -41.61 60.22 -135.42
C VAL A 279 -41.75 61.72 -135.17
N LYS A 280 -41.47 62.19 -133.94
CA LYS A 280 -41.55 63.62 -133.57
C LYS A 280 -40.42 64.46 -134.19
N HIS A 281 -39.24 63.89 -134.45
CA HIS A 281 -38.11 64.62 -135.02
C HIS A 281 -38.32 65.04 -136.48
N ARG A 282 -38.94 64.18 -137.31
CA ARG A 282 -39.15 64.44 -138.76
C ARG A 282 -40.18 65.54 -139.07
N LYS A 283 -41.22 65.73 -138.25
CA LYS A 283 -42.24 66.75 -138.51
C LYS A 283 -41.78 68.18 -138.14
N THR A 284 -40.97 68.34 -137.09
CA THR A 284 -40.51 69.66 -136.63
C THR A 284 -39.58 70.35 -137.65
N VAL A 285 -38.76 69.57 -138.37
CA VAL A 285 -37.83 70.10 -139.38
C VAL A 285 -38.55 70.66 -140.61
N GLY A 286 -39.61 70.00 -141.09
CA GLY A 286 -40.41 70.48 -142.24
C GLY A 286 -41.16 71.78 -141.96
N THR A 287 -41.65 71.98 -140.74
CA THR A 287 -42.38 73.20 -140.35
C THR A 287 -41.49 74.44 -140.32
N ASN A 288 -40.22 74.30 -139.94
CA ASN A 288 -39.30 75.43 -139.83
C ASN A 288 -38.90 76.03 -141.19
N ILE A 289 -38.77 75.21 -142.23
CA ILE A 289 -38.33 75.68 -143.57
C ILE A 289 -39.45 76.44 -144.29
N VAL A 290 -40.70 75.97 -144.15
CA VAL A 290 -41.88 76.66 -144.71
C VAL A 290 -42.08 78.03 -144.06
N ASN A 291 -41.90 78.15 -142.74
CA ASN A 291 -42.01 79.43 -142.02
C ASN A 291 -40.95 80.46 -142.43
N ALA A 292 -39.72 80.02 -142.73
CA ALA A 292 -38.66 80.91 -143.23
C ALA A 292 -38.98 81.47 -144.63
N LEU A 293 -39.49 80.62 -145.54
CA LEU A 293 -39.87 81.03 -146.90
C LEU A 293 -41.01 82.04 -146.93
N THR A 294 -41.90 81.99 -145.95
CA THR A 294 -43.05 82.90 -145.82
C THR A 294 -42.66 84.29 -145.27
N SER A 295 -41.44 84.47 -144.73
CA SER A 295 -41.03 85.69 -144.00
C SER A 295 -40.15 86.66 -144.80
N HIS A 296 -39.46 86.17 -145.83
CA HIS A 296 -38.49 86.97 -146.61
C HIS A 296 -38.92 87.21 -148.06
N THR A 297 -40.10 86.72 -148.45
CA THR A 297 -40.63 86.83 -149.83
C THR A 297 -42.15 87.04 -149.81
N SER A 298 -42.71 87.53 -150.91
CA SER A 298 -44.14 87.81 -151.06
C SER A 298 -44.98 86.56 -151.47
N LEU A 299 -44.50 85.34 -151.19
CA LEU A 299 -45.09 84.06 -151.64
C LEU A 299 -46.20 83.55 -150.71
N THR A 300 -47.25 82.92 -151.28
CA THR A 300 -48.30 82.24 -150.50
C THR A 300 -47.84 80.86 -150.02
N ARG A 301 -48.49 80.30 -148.99
CA ARG A 301 -48.08 79.04 -148.35
C ARG A 301 -47.97 77.87 -149.33
N GLU A 302 -48.85 77.81 -150.32
CA GLU A 302 -48.81 76.77 -151.36
C GLU A 302 -47.56 76.92 -152.23
N GLN A 303 -47.22 78.15 -152.61
CA GLN A 303 -46.02 78.43 -153.41
C GLN A 303 -44.74 78.19 -152.61
N ALA A 304 -44.73 78.46 -151.30
CA ALA A 304 -43.59 78.15 -150.44
C ALA A 304 -43.32 76.64 -150.32
N ILE A 305 -44.39 75.83 -150.30
CA ILE A 305 -44.27 74.36 -150.35
C ILE A 305 -43.76 73.92 -151.72
N GLU A 306 -44.23 74.55 -152.79
CA GLU A 306 -43.77 74.27 -154.16
C GLU A 306 -42.26 74.53 -154.29
N VAL A 307 -41.76 75.61 -153.69
CA VAL A 307 -40.33 75.92 -153.60
C VAL A 307 -39.55 74.95 -152.70
N LEU A 308 -40.05 74.60 -151.49
CA LEU A 308 -39.41 73.59 -150.62
C LEU A 308 -39.29 72.24 -151.31
N THR A 309 -40.30 71.86 -152.07
CA THR A 309 -40.34 70.59 -152.80
C THR A 309 -39.36 70.63 -153.96
N ALA A 310 -39.29 71.73 -154.71
CA ALA A 310 -38.29 71.91 -155.77
C ALA A 310 -36.84 71.92 -155.24
N LEU A 311 -36.62 72.37 -153.99
CA LEU A 311 -35.33 72.32 -153.31
C LEU A 311 -35.01 70.92 -152.76
N LYS A 312 -36.02 70.22 -152.22
CA LYS A 312 -35.94 68.83 -151.77
C LYS A 312 -35.65 67.87 -152.94
N ASP A 313 -36.12 68.23 -154.13
CA ASP A 313 -35.98 67.45 -155.37
C ASP A 313 -34.88 68.01 -156.32
N ASP A 314 -34.04 68.95 -155.86
CA ASP A 314 -32.84 69.47 -156.56
C ASP A 314 -33.07 70.09 -157.98
N LEU A 315 -34.24 70.71 -158.22
CA LEU A 315 -34.65 71.20 -159.54
C LEU A 315 -34.15 72.61 -159.93
N ILE A 316 -33.45 73.34 -159.05
CA ILE A 316 -32.96 74.73 -159.30
C ILE A 316 -31.42 74.76 -159.39
N PRO A 317 -30.80 75.03 -160.56
CA PRO A 317 -29.34 75.13 -160.68
C PRO A 317 -28.81 76.49 -160.19
N CYS A 318 -27.74 76.50 -159.40
CA CYS A 318 -27.16 77.70 -158.73
C CYS A 318 -28.05 78.38 -157.66
N ALA A 319 -28.47 77.63 -156.63
CA ALA A 319 -29.10 78.15 -155.40
C ALA A 319 -28.21 79.12 -154.56
N LYS A 320 -27.02 79.49 -155.06
CA LYS A 320 -26.18 80.57 -154.57
C LYS A 320 -25.74 81.40 -155.77
N ILE A 321 -26.27 82.61 -155.90
CA ILE A 321 -25.79 83.65 -156.82
C ILE A 321 -25.01 84.67 -155.98
N HIS A 322 -23.82 85.06 -156.46
CA HIS A 322 -23.05 86.23 -156.02
C HIS A 322 -23.00 87.24 -157.19
N TYR A 323 -22.98 88.54 -156.90
CA TYR A 323 -22.62 89.60 -157.86
C TYR A 323 -21.15 89.47 -158.29
#